data_AF-A0A969ND28-F1
#
_entry.id   AF-A0A969ND28-F1
#
_cell.length_a   1.000
_cell.length_b   1.000
_cell.length_c   1.000
_cell.angle_alpha   90.00
_cell.angle_beta   90.00
_cell.angle_gamma   90.00
#
_symmetry.space_group_name_H-M   'P 1'
#
loop_
_entity.id
_entity.type
_entity.pdbx_description
1 polymer ?
#
loop_
_entity_poly.entity_id
_entity_poly.type
_entity_poly.pdbx_seq_one_letter_code
_entity_poly.pdbx_strand_id
1 'polypeptide(L)'
;MIDKIEVILTGLNLYKEEISIRMTGCPNGCARPYLGEIGLVGRSPGKYNLYLGASFTGDRLNTLYKEMLDEDAILKELQNLFGQYAAEKSENEKFGDFAVKKGWV
;
A
#
# COMPACT_ATOMS: atom_id res chain seq x y z
N MET A 1 -10.13 0.55 9.39
CA MET A 1 -8.88 0.11 8.71
C MET A 1 -8.02 1.31 8.30
N ILE A 2 -8.54 2.26 7.51
CA ILE A 2 -7.78 3.46 7.11
C ILE A 2 -7.27 4.25 8.33
N ASP A 3 -8.08 4.48 9.36
CA ASP A 3 -7.67 5.21 10.56
C ASP A 3 -6.46 4.56 11.26
N LYS A 4 -6.38 3.22 11.24
CA LYS A 4 -5.25 2.48 11.82
C LYS A 4 -3.98 2.65 10.99
N ILE A 5 -4.11 2.76 9.67
CA ILE A 5 -2.99 3.04 8.76
C ILE A 5 -2.47 4.46 9.00
N GLU A 6 -3.35 5.44 9.17
CA GLU A 6 -2.96 6.82 9.49
C GLU A 6 -2.17 6.92 10.80
N VAL A 7 -2.55 6.14 11.82
CA VAL A 7 -1.79 6.03 13.07
C VAL A 7 -0.38 5.49 12.83
N ILE A 8 -0.23 4.45 11.99
CA ILE A 8 1.09 3.90 11.63
C ILE A 8 1.94 4.93 10.89
N LEU A 9 1.38 5.61 9.89
CA LEU A 9 2.08 6.66 9.13
C LEU A 9 2.53 7.81 10.02
N THR A 10 1.67 8.23 10.95
CA THR A 10 2.00 9.28 11.92
C THR A 10 3.13 8.85 12.84
N GLY A 11 3.10 7.61 13.37
CA GLY A 11 4.15 7.06 14.22
C GLY A 11 5.53 6.93 13.53
N LEU A 12 5.54 6.88 12.19
CA LEU A 12 6.75 6.81 11.37
C LEU A 12 7.16 8.15 10.74
N ASN A 13 6.53 9.26 11.14
CA ASN A 13 6.74 10.59 10.54
C ASN A 13 6.45 10.68 9.02
N LEU A 14 5.62 9.77 8.50
CA LEU A 14 5.22 9.73 7.09
C LEU A 14 3.91 10.50 6.81
N TYR A 15 3.33 11.17 7.80
CA TYR A 15 2.05 11.90 7.64
C TYR A 15 2.11 13.05 6.62
N LYS A 16 3.30 13.52 6.24
CA LYS A 16 3.50 14.52 5.18
C LYS A 16 3.70 13.89 3.80
N GLU A 17 3.98 12.59 3.74
CA GLU A 17 4.17 11.88 2.49
C GLU A 17 2.80 11.58 1.88
N GLU A 18 2.63 11.99 0.63
CA GLU A 18 1.44 11.66 -0.13
C GLU A 18 1.56 10.23 -0.65
N ILE A 19 0.99 9.27 0.08
CA ILE A 19 0.93 7.87 -0.31
C ILE A 19 -0.50 7.54 -0.79
N SER A 20 -0.61 7.11 -2.04
CA SER A 20 -1.87 6.77 -2.70
C SER A 20 -2.34 5.36 -2.29
N ILE A 21 -3.26 5.30 -1.33
CA ILE A 21 -3.86 4.05 -0.84
C ILE A 21 -5.29 3.93 -1.39
N ARG A 22 -5.60 2.79 -2.04
CA ARG A 22 -6.93 2.50 -2.59
C ARG A 22 -7.43 1.17 -2.09
N MET A 23 -8.67 1.15 -1.60
CA MET A 23 -9.31 -0.05 -1.06
C MET A 23 -10.65 -0.30 -1.74
N THR A 24 -10.94 -1.57 -2.05
CA THR A 24 -12.23 -2.04 -2.53
C THR A 24 -12.64 -3.30 -1.79
N GLY A 25 -13.92 -3.42 -1.45
CA GLY A 25 -14.48 -4.61 -0.80
C GLY A 25 -14.69 -5.80 -1.76
N CYS A 26 -14.62 -5.58 -3.07
CA CYS A 26 -14.81 -6.62 -4.08
C CYS A 26 -13.82 -6.47 -5.26
N PRO A 27 -13.54 -7.55 -6.01
CA PRO A 27 -12.55 -7.54 -7.08
C PRO A 27 -13.02 -6.83 -8.36
N ASN A 28 -14.26 -6.34 -8.41
CA ASN A 28 -14.83 -5.66 -9.58
C ASN A 28 -14.13 -4.34 -9.94
N GLY A 29 -13.27 -3.82 -9.06
CA GLY A 29 -12.35 -2.74 -9.40
C GLY A 29 -12.98 -1.34 -9.50
N CYS A 30 -14.20 -1.12 -9.00
CA CYS A 30 -14.89 0.18 -9.06
C CYS A 30 -14.09 1.33 -8.40
N ALA A 31 -13.32 1.04 -7.34
CA ALA A 31 -12.44 2.00 -6.69
C ALA A 31 -11.09 2.19 -7.39
N ARG A 32 -10.89 1.57 -8.56
CA ARG A 32 -9.63 1.53 -9.32
C ARG A 32 -8.42 1.18 -8.43
N PRO A 33 -8.47 0.05 -7.69
CA PRO A 33 -7.44 -0.30 -6.71
C PRO A 33 -6.06 -0.49 -7.33
N TYR A 34 -5.99 -0.81 -8.64
CA TYR A 34 -4.73 -1.07 -9.35
C TYR A 34 -3.91 0.18 -9.69
N LEU A 35 -4.48 1.37 -9.52
CA LEU A 35 -3.82 2.66 -9.74
C LEU A 35 -3.28 3.30 -8.45
N GLY A 36 -3.48 2.65 -7.29
CA GLY A 36 -2.92 3.12 -6.02
C GLY A 36 -1.54 2.53 -5.79
N GLU A 37 -0.61 3.31 -5.24
CA GLU A 37 0.69 2.79 -4.80
C GLU A 37 0.53 1.59 -3.87
N ILE A 38 -0.53 1.62 -3.06
CA ILE A 38 -1.04 0.49 -2.27
C ILE A 38 -2.48 0.20 -2.66
N GLY A 39 -2.76 -1.04 -3.08
CA GLY A 39 -4.09 -1.54 -3.40
C GLY A 39 -4.54 -2.62 -2.42
N LEU A 40 -5.73 -2.48 -1.86
CA LEU A 40 -6.38 -3.50 -1.03
C LEU A 40 -7.66 -3.99 -1.72
N VAL A 41 -7.69 -5.26 -2.11
CA VAL A 41 -8.81 -5.84 -2.86
C VAL A 41 -9.44 -6.97 -2.05
N GLY A 42 -10.68 -6.77 -1.61
CA GLY A 42 -11.45 -7.79 -0.88
C GLY A 42 -11.67 -9.05 -1.71
N ARG A 43 -11.44 -10.20 -1.10
CA ARG A 43 -11.62 -11.54 -1.71
C ARG A 43 -12.68 -12.37 -0.99
N SER A 44 -12.74 -12.24 0.33
CA SER A 44 -13.76 -12.85 1.19
C SER A 44 -13.96 -11.98 2.43
N PRO A 45 -15.00 -12.19 3.26
CA PRO A 45 -15.24 -11.38 4.45
C PRO A 45 -14.00 -11.30 5.35
N GLY A 46 -13.49 -10.09 5.55
CA GLY A 46 -12.30 -9.83 6.37
C GLY A 46 -10.96 -10.23 5.73
N LYS A 47 -10.92 -10.63 4.46
CA LYS A 47 -9.68 -11.00 3.75
C LYS A 47 -9.47 -10.19 2.48
N TYR A 48 -8.23 -9.73 2.29
CA TYR A 48 -7.83 -8.87 1.19
C TYR A 48 -6.55 -9.37 0.53
N ASN A 49 -6.45 -9.14 -0.78
CA ASN A 49 -5.18 -9.16 -1.49
C ASN A 49 -4.54 -7.77 -1.38
N LEU A 50 -3.24 -7.75 -1.08
CA LEU A 50 -2.41 -6.56 -1.01
C LEU A 50 -1.61 -6.43 -2.30
N TYR A 51 -1.75 -5.29 -2.97
CA TYR A 51 -1.05 -4.92 -4.19
C TYR A 51 -0.15 -3.73 -3.92
N LEU A 52 1.03 -3.70 -4.52
CA LEU A 52 2.03 -2.63 -4.35
C LEU A 52 2.62 -2.18 -5.68
N GLY A 53 3.18 -0.98 -5.70
CA GLY A 53 4.12 -0.55 -6.75
C GLY A 53 3.50 0.20 -7.94
N ALA A 54 2.23 0.60 -7.88
CA ALA A 54 1.73 1.59 -8.86
C ALA A 54 2.53 2.88 -8.70
N SER A 55 2.73 3.65 -9.78
CA SER A 55 3.35 4.96 -9.66
C SER A 55 2.35 5.97 -9.09
N PHE A 56 2.86 6.98 -8.38
CA PHE A 56 2.03 8.06 -7.84
C PHE A 56 1.29 8.84 -8.95
N THR A 57 1.92 8.96 -10.13
CA THR A 57 1.38 9.62 -11.33
C THR A 57 0.37 8.78 -12.11
N GLY A 58 0.26 7.48 -11.84
CA GLY A 58 -0.71 6.57 -12.46
C GLY A 58 -0.31 6.01 -13.83
N ASP A 59 0.94 6.16 -14.25
CA ASP A 59 1.52 5.58 -15.47
C ASP A 59 1.98 4.12 -15.31
N ARG A 60 2.06 3.62 -14.07
CA ARG A 60 2.35 2.21 -13.74
C ARG A 60 1.26 1.65 -12.82
N LEU A 61 0.80 0.44 -13.11
CA LEU A 61 -0.14 -0.29 -12.26
C LEU A 61 0.59 -1.01 -11.13
N ASN A 62 -0.10 -1.21 -10.00
CA ASN A 62 0.40 -2.07 -8.94
C ASN A 62 0.31 -3.56 -9.34
N THR A 63 1.11 -4.36 -8.66
CA THR A 63 1.17 -5.81 -8.83
C THR A 63 0.85 -6.49 -7.51
N LEU A 64 0.36 -7.72 -7.59
CA LEU A 64 0.02 -8.53 -6.42
C LEU A 64 1.26 -8.79 -5.58
N TYR A 65 1.22 -8.36 -4.31
CA TYR A 65 2.30 -8.59 -3.35
C TYR A 65 1.99 -9.79 -2.45
N LYS A 66 0.80 -9.81 -1.84
CA LYS A 66 0.35 -10.88 -0.93
C LYS A 66 -1.15 -11.15 -1.08
N GLU A 67 -1.55 -12.40 -0.87
CA GLU A 67 -2.95 -12.83 -1.00
C GLU A 67 -3.59 -13.20 0.34
N MET A 68 -4.91 -13.04 0.42
CA MET A 68 -5.76 -13.51 1.52
C MET A 68 -5.28 -13.12 2.93
N LEU A 69 -4.80 -11.89 3.08
CA LEU A 69 -4.43 -11.34 4.38
C LEU A 69 -5.67 -10.85 5.13
N ASP A 70 -5.71 -11.06 6.44
CA ASP A 70 -6.66 -10.36 7.30
C ASP A 70 -6.15 -8.96 7.69
N GLU A 71 -7.02 -8.19 8.34
CA GLU A 71 -6.71 -6.81 8.74
C GLU A 71 -5.42 -6.72 9.58
N ASP A 72 -5.25 -7.60 10.56
CA ASP A 72 -4.08 -7.57 11.44
C ASP A 72 -2.78 -7.89 10.68
N ALA A 73 -2.82 -8.89 9.79
CA ALA A 73 -1.69 -9.21 8.92
C ALA A 73 -1.35 -8.04 7.98
N ILE A 74 -2.36 -7.36 7.42
CA ILE A 74 -2.15 -6.19 6.55
C ILE A 74 -1.51 -5.04 7.33
N LEU A 75 -2.01 -4.73 8.52
CA LEU A 75 -1.46 -3.64 9.34
C LEU A 75 -0.02 -3.91 9.74
N LYS A 76 0.29 -5.13 10.16
CA LYS A 76 1.65 -5.56 10.48
C LYS A 76 2.58 -5.45 9.27
N GLU A 77 2.10 -5.86 8.10
CA GLU A 77 2.86 -5.78 6.86
C GLU A 77 3.14 -4.33 6.49
N LEU A 78 2.10 -3.49 6.45
CA LEU A 78 2.22 -2.07 6.13
C LEU A 78 3.15 -1.34 7.10
N GLN A 79 3.09 -1.66 8.40
CA GLN A 79 4.03 -1.10 9.39
C GLN A 79 5.49 -1.43 9.06
N ASN A 80 5.78 -2.67 8.64
CA ASN A 80 7.12 -3.06 8.22
C ASN A 80 7.56 -2.35 6.93
N LEU A 81 6.68 -2.30 5.92
CA LEU A 81 6.97 -1.66 4.64
C LEU A 81 7.20 -0.15 4.81
N PHE A 82 6.33 0.52 5.56
CA PHE A 82 6.48 1.93 5.89
C PHE A 82 7.72 2.21 6.73
N GLY A 83 8.10 1.32 7.65
CA GLY A 83 9.34 1.44 8.41
C GLY A 83 10.57 1.44 7.51
N GLN A 84 10.62 0.54 6.53
CA GLN A 84 11.69 0.51 5.52
C GLN A 84 11.67 1.76 4.64
N TYR A 85 10.49 2.19 4.20
CA TYR A 85 10.33 3.41 3.40
C TYR A 85 10.81 4.66 4.16
N ALA A 86 10.41 4.82 5.42
CA ALA A 86 10.84 5.95 6.24
C ALA A 86 12.36 6.00 6.45
N ALA A 87 13.01 4.84 6.56
CA ALA A 87 14.45 4.75 6.81
C ALA A 87 15.32 4.89 5.56
N GLU A 88 14.83 4.46 4.40
CA GLU A 88 15.67 4.22 3.22
C GLU A 88 15.20 4.95 1.95
N LYS A 89 14.12 5.74 2.00
CA LYS A 89 13.67 6.50 0.84
C LYS A 89 14.70 7.55 0.43
N SER A 90 14.84 7.72 -0.87
CA SER A 90 15.57 8.85 -1.45
C SER A 90 14.74 10.14 -1.34
N GLU A 91 15.39 11.28 -1.52
CA GLU A 91 14.70 12.57 -1.56
C GLU A 91 13.63 12.59 -2.64
N ASN A 92 12.41 13.03 -2.29
CA ASN A 92 11.24 13.09 -3.18
C ASN A 92 10.77 11.75 -3.78
N GLU A 93 11.29 10.61 -3.30
CA GLU A 93 10.89 9.29 -3.79
C GLU A 93 9.49 8.92 -3.29
N LYS A 94 8.59 8.53 -4.20
CA LYS A 94 7.24 8.05 -3.88
C LYS A 94 7.25 6.58 -3.48
N PHE A 95 6.29 6.16 -2.66
CA PHE A 95 6.25 4.81 -2.08
C PHE A 95 6.18 3.72 -3.17
N GLY A 96 5.42 3.97 -4.23
CA GLY A 96 5.28 3.05 -5.35
C GLY A 96 6.58 2.78 -6.09
N ASP A 97 7.41 3.81 -6.28
CA ASP A 97 8.73 3.67 -6.90
C ASP A 97 9.72 3.01 -5.95
N PHE A 98 9.65 3.35 -4.67
CA PHE A 98 10.44 2.68 -3.63
C PHE A 98 10.16 1.17 -3.57
N ALA A 99 8.88 0.77 -3.64
CA ALA A 99 8.48 -0.64 -3.63
C ALA A 99 9.11 -1.43 -4.80
N VAL A 100 9.13 -0.84 -5.99
CA VAL A 100 9.77 -1.43 -7.18
C VAL A 100 11.29 -1.44 -7.03
N LYS A 101 11.91 -0.35 -6.55
CA LYS A 101 13.36 -0.28 -6.29
C LYS A 101 13.82 -1.35 -5.30
N LYS A 102 13.01 -1.66 -4.29
CA LYS A 102 13.27 -2.69 -3.29
C LYS A 102 12.99 -4.11 -3.78
N GLY A 103 12.39 -4.27 -4.96
CA GLY A 103 12.04 -5.58 -5.53
C GLY A 103 10.93 -6.29 -4.75
N TRP A 104 10.04 -5.55 -4.11
CA TRP A 104 8.85 -6.14 -3.49
C TRP A 104 7.86 -6.64 -4.54
N VAL A 105 7.84 -5.99 -5.70
CA VAL A 105 7.04 -6.27 -6.88
C VAL A 105 7.81 -5.93 -8.15
#